data_AF-A0AAD4M7X5-F1
#
_entry.id   AF-A0AAD4M7X5-F1
#
_cell.length_a   1.000
_cell.length_b   1.000
_cell.length_c   1.000
_cell.angle_alpha   90.00
_cell.angle_beta   90.00
_cell.angle_gamma   90.00
#
_symmetry.space_group_name_H-M   'P 1'
#
loop_
_entity.id
_entity.type
_entity.pdbx_description
1 polymer ?
#
loop_
_entity_poly.entity_id
_entity_poly.type
_entity_poly.pdbx_seq_one_letter_code
_entity_poly.pdbx_strand_id
1 'polypeptide(L)'
;MGIGKDGVIIIHAGGVYGDKATTLTRFKANYRALLSDEIKARLVVENDEELDLPLVFDYHHDWIYPSSEPCITLIPRINAIWHRKGIKPKQHLSSPRQSAVTVMEKRAHARRCNTLPAELEAEGAGWWWRTPGEREWVDLMIEAKDKEQAVFQLYRIYGLGHVIRENLRPEQTDQVQSTHKGRASARRARKAKNSGKDDEDPLERLVVIDPKTAAGAEAPPTAGDQGLKPQRGGCKRRPARVKAKGKVAD
;
A
#
# COMPACT_ATOMS: atom_id res chain seq x y z
N MET A 1 -10.11 24.49 -2.12
CA MET A 1 -11.07 23.37 -2.30
C MET A 1 -11.99 23.17 -1.09
N GLY A 2 -11.66 23.61 0.13
CA GLY A 2 -12.62 23.58 1.25
C GLY A 2 -13.01 22.18 1.76
N ILE A 3 -12.23 21.14 1.41
CA ILE A 3 -12.54 19.72 1.65
C ILE A 3 -12.37 19.23 3.10
N GLY A 4 -12.15 20.15 4.06
CA GLY A 4 -11.96 19.81 5.47
C GLY A 4 -10.69 19.01 5.77
N LYS A 5 -10.67 18.36 6.94
CA LYS A 5 -9.54 17.56 7.46
C LYS A 5 -9.48 16.15 6.86
N ASP A 6 -10.62 15.62 6.41
CA ASP A 6 -10.71 14.25 5.87
C ASP A 6 -10.20 14.15 4.43
N GLY A 7 -9.88 15.29 3.80
CA GLY A 7 -9.18 15.34 2.53
C GLY A 7 -7.72 14.91 2.67
N VAL A 8 -7.41 13.70 2.23
CA VAL A 8 -6.08 13.08 2.34
C VAL A 8 -5.32 13.04 1.00
N ILE A 9 -4.00 12.96 1.10
CA ILE A 9 -3.07 12.73 -0.01
C ILE A 9 -2.43 11.36 0.23
N ILE A 10 -2.67 10.41 -0.67
CA ILE A 10 -2.23 9.02 -0.52
C ILE A 10 -1.03 8.80 -1.43
N ILE A 11 0.05 8.28 -0.88
CA ILE A 11 1.24 7.88 -1.64
C ILE A 11 1.71 6.50 -1.20
N HIS A 12 2.36 5.77 -2.11
CA HIS A 12 3.17 4.63 -1.70
C HIS A 12 4.50 5.11 -1.11
N ALA A 13 5.10 4.34 -0.20
CA ALA A 13 6.41 4.64 0.40
C ALA A 13 7.56 4.70 -0.64
N GLY A 14 7.35 4.13 -1.83
CA GLY A 14 8.28 4.15 -2.95
C GLY A 14 9.00 2.81 -3.14
N GLY A 15 10.09 2.82 -3.91
CA GLY A 15 10.90 1.62 -4.16
C GLY A 15 11.82 1.30 -2.98
N VAL A 16 12.19 0.02 -2.81
CA VAL A 16 13.11 -0.44 -1.75
C VAL A 16 14.59 -0.15 -2.04
N TYR A 17 14.95 0.17 -3.30
CA TYR A 17 16.33 0.47 -3.73
C TYR A 17 17.42 -0.49 -3.19
N GLY A 18 17.10 -1.79 -3.07
CA GLY A 18 18.00 -2.83 -2.56
C GLY A 18 18.07 -2.94 -1.04
N ASP A 19 17.60 -1.95 -0.28
CA ASP A 19 17.55 -1.96 1.19
C ASP A 19 16.33 -1.22 1.73
N LYS A 20 15.38 -1.98 2.28
CA LYS A 20 14.15 -1.47 2.87
C LYS A 20 14.43 -0.56 4.08
N ALA A 21 15.36 -0.94 4.96
CA ALA A 21 15.61 -0.21 6.20
C ALA A 21 16.19 1.19 5.93
N THR A 22 17.17 1.28 5.02
CA THR A 22 17.73 2.58 4.60
C THR A 22 16.68 3.42 3.85
N THR A 23 15.84 2.80 3.02
CA THR A 23 14.78 3.51 2.31
C THR A 23 13.76 4.13 3.27
N LEU A 24 13.30 3.38 4.28
CA LEU A 24 12.38 3.88 5.30
C LEU A 24 13.01 5.01 6.12
N THR A 25 14.30 4.88 6.45
CA THR A 25 15.05 5.93 7.16
C THR A 25 15.08 7.22 6.35
N ARG A 26 15.38 7.14 5.04
CA ARG A 26 15.34 8.29 4.13
C ARG A 26 13.94 8.89 4.01
N PHE A 27 12.91 8.04 3.92
CA PHE A 27 11.51 8.50 3.90
C PHE A 27 11.17 9.29 5.17
N LYS A 28 11.47 8.76 6.36
CA LYS A 28 11.24 9.44 7.65
C LYS A 28 12.01 10.76 7.74
N ALA A 29 13.26 10.81 7.28
CA ALA A 29 14.05 12.02 7.26
C ALA A 29 13.42 13.10 6.36
N ASN A 30 13.05 12.74 5.13
CA ASN A 30 12.41 13.67 4.19
C ASN A 30 11.03 14.12 4.67
N TYR A 31 10.22 13.21 5.21
CA TYR A 31 8.92 13.53 5.79
C TYR A 31 9.06 14.60 6.87
N ARG A 32 10.07 14.49 7.75
CA ARG A 32 10.29 15.45 8.84
C ARG A 32 10.85 16.78 8.34
N ALA A 33 11.88 16.73 7.49
CA ALA A 33 12.67 17.90 7.10
C ALA A 33 12.09 18.72 5.95
N LEU A 34 11.39 18.08 5.00
CA LEU A 34 10.98 18.74 3.75
C LEU A 34 9.49 19.10 3.70
N LEU A 35 8.64 18.39 4.45
CA LEU A 35 7.20 18.59 4.38
C LEU A 35 6.73 19.63 5.40
N SER A 36 5.87 20.55 4.96
CA SER A 36 5.18 21.47 5.86
C SER A 36 4.12 20.73 6.70
N ASP A 37 3.68 21.35 7.78
CA ASP A 37 2.68 20.76 8.67
C ASP A 37 1.33 20.56 7.96
N GLU A 38 0.98 21.42 7.00
CA GLU A 38 -0.23 21.28 6.20
C GLU A 38 -0.21 20.07 5.26
N ILE A 39 0.99 19.69 4.77
CA ILE A 39 1.16 18.47 3.96
C ILE A 39 1.15 17.25 4.89
N LYS A 40 1.88 17.29 6.01
CA LYS A 40 1.91 16.22 7.03
C LYS A 40 0.54 15.92 7.63
N ALA A 41 -0.32 16.93 7.73
CA ALA A 41 -1.70 16.79 8.21
C ALA A 41 -2.57 15.95 7.26
N ARG A 42 -2.23 15.91 5.96
CA ARG A 42 -3.01 15.22 4.91
C ARG A 42 -2.34 13.97 4.37
N LEU A 43 -1.02 13.85 4.53
CA LEU A 43 -0.26 12.75 3.96
C LEU A 43 -0.57 11.43 4.67
N VAL A 44 -0.86 10.43 3.85
CA VAL A 44 -1.17 9.06 4.24
C VAL A 44 -0.35 8.13 3.34
N VAL A 45 0.24 7.10 3.92
CA VAL A 45 0.99 6.09 3.16
C VAL A 45 0.07 4.90 2.85
N GLU A 46 0.37 4.11 1.83
CA GLU A 46 -0.36 2.87 1.53
C GLU A 46 0.53 1.64 1.75
N ASN A 47 -0.01 0.64 2.46
CA ASN A 47 0.59 -0.66 2.80
C ASN A 47 2.09 -0.69 3.21
N ASP A 48 2.57 0.28 3.99
CA ASP A 48 3.85 0.27 4.70
C ASP A 48 3.65 0.39 6.23
N GLU A 49 3.70 -0.75 6.93
CA GLU A 49 3.45 -0.88 8.37
C GLU A 49 4.57 -0.31 9.27
N GLU A 50 5.77 -0.09 8.73
CA GLU A 50 6.96 0.31 9.52
C GLU A 50 7.05 1.82 9.76
N LEU A 51 6.05 2.55 9.27
CA LEU A 51 5.88 3.99 9.44
C LEU A 51 4.74 4.23 10.43
N ASP A 52 5.00 4.96 11.52
CA ASP A 52 3.96 5.46 12.44
C ASP A 52 3.13 6.61 11.83
N LEU A 53 2.70 6.43 10.58
CA LEU A 53 1.89 7.35 9.80
C LEU A 53 0.53 6.72 9.53
N PRO A 54 -0.52 7.52 9.26
CA PRO A 54 -1.78 6.96 8.79
C PRO A 54 -1.54 6.13 7.52
N LEU A 55 -2.16 4.96 7.50
CA LEU A 55 -1.99 3.96 6.46
C LEU A 55 -3.33 3.69 5.78
N VAL A 56 -3.41 3.79 4.45
CA VAL A 56 -4.52 3.20 3.70
C VAL A 56 -4.23 1.71 3.55
N PHE A 57 -5.15 0.88 4.04
CA PHE A 57 -5.12 -0.55 3.77
C PHE A 57 -5.73 -0.83 2.41
N ASP A 58 -4.96 -1.46 1.52
CA ASP A 58 -5.44 -1.96 0.23
C ASP A 58 -5.54 -3.49 0.26
N TYR A 59 -6.78 -3.99 0.20
CA TYR A 59 -7.10 -5.42 0.24
C TYR A 59 -6.48 -6.22 -0.92
N HIS A 60 -6.37 -5.60 -2.09
CA HIS A 60 -5.84 -6.27 -3.28
C HIS A 60 -4.33 -6.40 -3.21
N HIS A 61 -3.65 -5.34 -2.79
CA HIS A 61 -2.21 -5.36 -2.57
C HIS A 61 -1.82 -6.31 -1.44
N ASP A 62 -2.58 -6.34 -0.35
CA ASP A 62 -2.39 -7.33 0.73
C ASP A 62 -2.61 -8.76 0.23
N TRP A 63 -3.64 -9.02 -0.57
CA TRP A 63 -3.84 -10.36 -1.15
C TRP A 63 -2.66 -10.84 -2.03
N ILE A 64 -1.97 -9.92 -2.71
CA ILE A 64 -0.78 -10.24 -3.52
C ILE A 64 0.47 -10.40 -2.65
N TYR A 65 0.63 -9.50 -1.67
CA TYR A 65 1.76 -9.44 -0.75
C TYR A 65 1.24 -9.35 0.69
N PRO A 66 0.87 -10.51 1.29
CA PRO A 66 0.21 -10.52 2.59
C PRO A 66 1.04 -9.84 3.67
N SER A 67 0.37 -9.00 4.43
CA SER A 67 0.85 -8.41 5.66
C SER A 67 1.27 -9.46 6.68
N SER A 68 2.06 -9.02 7.65
CA SER A 68 2.57 -9.88 8.73
C SER A 68 1.47 -10.42 9.66
N GLU A 69 0.32 -9.74 9.69
CA GLU A 69 -0.83 -10.03 10.54
C GLU A 69 -2.13 -10.11 9.74
N PRO A 70 -3.14 -10.86 10.21
CA PRO A 70 -4.45 -10.92 9.57
C PRO A 70 -5.16 -9.56 9.52
N CYS A 71 -5.92 -9.30 8.45
CA CYS A 71 -6.65 -8.06 8.22
C CYS A 71 -7.55 -7.64 9.41
N ILE A 72 -8.24 -8.61 10.02
CA ILE A 72 -9.13 -8.39 11.16
C ILE A 72 -8.42 -7.81 12.40
N THR A 73 -7.11 -8.05 12.52
CA THR A 73 -6.27 -7.50 13.61
C THR A 73 -5.53 -6.25 13.18
N LEU A 74 -5.05 -6.23 11.94
CA LEU A 74 -4.22 -5.17 11.40
C LEU A 74 -5.02 -3.89 11.11
N ILE A 75 -6.18 -4.00 10.46
CA ILE A 75 -6.99 -2.84 10.07
C ILE A 75 -7.43 -2.01 11.28
N PRO A 76 -7.89 -2.59 12.41
CA PRO A 76 -8.18 -1.81 13.62
C PRO A 76 -6.98 -1.02 14.16
N ARG A 77 -5.77 -1.61 14.12
CA ARG A 77 -4.55 -0.91 14.54
C ARG A 77 -4.22 0.26 13.62
N ILE A 78 -4.38 0.07 12.32
CA ILE A 78 -4.24 1.11 11.31
C ILE A 78 -5.23 2.24 11.59
N ASN A 79 -6.52 1.93 11.68
CA ASN A 79 -7.59 2.90 11.90
C ASN A 79 -7.41 3.69 13.21
N ALA A 80 -6.86 3.07 14.26
CA ALA A 80 -6.50 3.79 15.49
C ALA A 80 -5.52 4.95 15.26
N ILE A 81 -4.62 4.86 14.27
CA ILE A 81 -3.71 5.97 13.89
C ILE A 81 -4.50 7.13 13.27
N TRP A 82 -5.44 6.83 12.37
CA TRP A 82 -6.32 7.82 11.75
C TRP A 82 -7.19 8.54 12.80
N HIS A 83 -7.75 7.78 13.75
CA HIS A 83 -8.55 8.34 14.83
C HIS A 83 -7.75 9.26 15.75
N ARG A 84 -6.49 8.92 16.07
CA ARG A 84 -5.59 9.83 16.82
C ARG A 84 -5.32 11.14 16.09
N LYS A 85 -5.29 11.12 14.75
CA LYS A 85 -5.23 12.34 13.92
C LYS A 85 -6.59 13.03 13.74
N GLY A 86 -7.67 12.43 14.25
CA GLY A 86 -9.01 12.97 14.16
C GLY A 86 -9.61 12.94 12.75
N ILE A 87 -9.06 12.15 11.83
CA ILE A 87 -9.52 12.04 10.43
C ILE A 87 -10.26 10.71 10.21
N LYS A 88 -11.15 10.69 9.21
CA LYS A 88 -11.91 9.51 8.81
C LYS A 88 -11.02 8.47 8.12
N PRO A 89 -10.95 7.21 8.57
CA PRO A 89 -10.17 6.18 7.90
C PRO A 89 -10.66 5.88 6.49
N LYS A 90 -9.70 5.55 5.62
CA LYS A 90 -9.93 5.19 4.23
C LYS A 90 -9.25 3.87 3.88
N GLN A 91 -9.92 3.05 3.07
CA GLN A 91 -9.43 1.76 2.59
C GLN A 91 -9.60 1.67 1.07
N HIS A 92 -8.79 0.86 0.41
CA HIS A 92 -8.85 0.63 -1.03
C HIS A 92 -9.27 -0.80 -1.34
N LEU A 93 -10.21 -0.95 -2.28
CA LEU A 93 -10.67 -2.23 -2.78
C LEU A 93 -10.44 -2.33 -4.29
N SER A 94 -9.80 -3.41 -4.68
CA SER A 94 -9.66 -3.84 -6.07
C SER A 94 -9.72 -5.36 -6.16
N SER A 95 -9.68 -5.89 -7.38
CA SER A 95 -9.60 -7.33 -7.65
C SER A 95 -8.70 -7.59 -8.86
N PRO A 96 -8.01 -8.73 -8.94
CA PRO A 96 -7.19 -9.07 -10.11
C PRO A 96 -8.09 -9.28 -11.34
N ARG A 97 -7.54 -9.05 -12.53
CA ARG A 97 -8.20 -9.47 -13.79
C ARG A 97 -8.50 -10.96 -13.79
N GLN A 98 -9.61 -11.34 -14.41
CA GLN A 98 -10.12 -12.72 -14.38
C GLN A 98 -9.14 -13.75 -14.96
N SER A 99 -8.30 -13.34 -15.92
CA SER A 99 -7.29 -14.20 -16.55
C SER A 99 -5.87 -14.03 -15.99
N ALA A 100 -5.70 -13.33 -14.85
CA ALA A 100 -4.39 -13.06 -14.29
C ALA A 100 -3.79 -14.30 -13.60
N VAL A 101 -2.62 -14.75 -14.08
CA VAL A 101 -1.95 -15.93 -13.52
C VAL A 101 -0.71 -15.52 -12.73
N THR A 102 0.16 -14.73 -13.34
CA THR A 102 1.41 -14.29 -12.73
C THR A 102 1.17 -13.19 -11.69
N VAL A 103 2.10 -13.04 -10.74
CA VAL A 103 2.05 -11.95 -9.75
C VAL A 103 1.98 -10.58 -10.42
N MET A 104 2.68 -10.39 -11.54
CA MET A 104 2.67 -9.13 -12.29
C MET A 104 1.32 -8.84 -12.96
N GLU A 105 0.65 -9.87 -13.50
CA GLU A 105 -0.69 -9.72 -14.07
C GLU A 105 -1.74 -9.48 -12.98
N LYS A 106 -1.58 -10.15 -11.82
CA LYS A 106 -2.50 -10.02 -10.68
C LYS A 106 -2.58 -8.60 -10.15
N ARG A 107 -1.49 -7.81 -10.23
CA ARG A 107 -1.47 -6.38 -9.86
C ARG A 107 -2.36 -5.51 -10.75
N ALA A 108 -2.73 -5.97 -11.94
CA ALA A 108 -3.61 -5.19 -12.81
C ALA A 108 -5.05 -5.31 -12.31
N HIS A 109 -5.64 -4.16 -11.98
CA HIS A 109 -7.02 -4.10 -11.50
C HIS A 109 -8.00 -4.56 -12.59
N ALA A 110 -8.99 -5.34 -12.15
CA ALA A 110 -10.15 -5.72 -12.92
C ALA A 110 -10.99 -4.49 -13.31
N ARG A 111 -11.93 -4.72 -14.23
CA ARG A 111 -12.90 -3.69 -14.60
C ARG A 111 -13.87 -3.37 -13.51
N ARG A 112 -14.31 -4.37 -12.74
CA ARG A 112 -15.24 -4.23 -11.62
C ARG A 112 -14.90 -5.18 -10.48
N CYS A 113 -15.27 -4.79 -9.27
CA CYS A 113 -15.22 -5.64 -8.09
C CYS A 113 -16.60 -6.24 -7.85
N ASN A 114 -16.65 -7.52 -7.46
CA ASN A 114 -17.90 -8.27 -7.30
C ASN A 114 -18.29 -8.50 -5.84
N THR A 115 -17.34 -8.34 -4.93
CA THR A 115 -17.51 -8.70 -3.53
C THR A 115 -16.91 -7.62 -2.63
N LEU A 116 -17.61 -7.32 -1.54
CA LEU A 116 -17.06 -6.52 -0.45
C LEU A 116 -16.28 -7.42 0.53
N PRO A 117 -15.18 -6.92 1.13
CA PRO A 117 -14.47 -7.60 2.21
C PRO A 117 -15.37 -7.85 3.42
N ALA A 118 -15.23 -9.02 4.05
CA ALA A 118 -16.01 -9.35 5.25
C ALA A 118 -15.59 -8.51 6.46
N GLU A 119 -14.34 -8.04 6.46
CA GLU A 119 -13.77 -7.15 7.47
C GLU A 119 -14.54 -5.83 7.59
N LEU A 120 -15.28 -5.41 6.55
CA LEU A 120 -16.10 -4.21 6.62
C LEU A 120 -17.22 -4.34 7.66
N GLU A 121 -17.69 -5.55 7.96
CA GLU A 121 -18.72 -5.76 8.98
C GLU A 121 -18.17 -5.73 10.41
N ALA A 122 -16.84 -5.76 10.59
CA ALA A 122 -16.21 -5.80 11.89
C ALA A 122 -15.97 -4.40 12.48
N GLU A 123 -16.26 -4.26 13.78
CA GLU A 123 -15.94 -3.06 14.55
C GLU A 123 -14.44 -2.79 14.54
N GLY A 124 -14.06 -1.52 14.41
CA GLY A 124 -12.68 -1.08 14.29
C GLY A 124 -12.09 -1.27 12.89
N ALA A 125 -12.63 -2.17 12.07
CA ALA A 125 -12.17 -2.40 10.71
C ALA A 125 -12.99 -1.63 9.68
N GLY A 126 -14.29 -1.93 9.53
CA GLY A 126 -15.15 -1.22 8.57
C GLY A 126 -15.99 -0.10 9.17
N TRP A 127 -16.14 -0.07 10.48
CA TRP A 127 -16.91 0.96 11.18
C TRP A 127 -16.44 1.12 12.63
N TRP A 128 -16.74 2.25 13.27
CA TRP A 128 -16.47 2.48 14.69
C TRP A 128 -17.54 3.39 15.33
N TRP A 129 -17.52 3.47 16.66
CA TRP A 129 -18.34 4.42 17.43
C TRP A 129 -17.56 5.70 17.67
N ARG A 130 -17.72 6.72 16.82
CA ARG A 130 -17.15 8.05 17.13
C ARG A 130 -17.91 8.69 18.28
N THR A 131 -19.25 8.62 18.19
CA THR A 131 -20.18 9.05 19.22
C THR A 131 -20.85 7.79 19.77
N PRO A 132 -21.00 7.62 21.10
CA PRO A 132 -21.72 6.50 21.65
C PRO A 132 -23.12 6.36 21.02
N GLY A 133 -23.41 5.20 20.43
CA GLY A 133 -24.69 4.93 19.77
C GLY A 133 -24.78 5.32 18.29
N GLU A 134 -23.77 5.99 17.72
CA GLU A 134 -23.74 6.34 16.29
C GLU A 134 -22.58 5.62 15.58
N ARG A 135 -22.95 4.66 14.72
CA ARG A 135 -22.00 3.91 13.91
C ARG A 135 -21.53 4.77 12.75
N GLU A 136 -20.23 5.01 12.67
CA GLU A 136 -19.59 5.66 11.53
C GLU A 136 -18.81 4.62 10.72
N TRP A 137 -19.06 4.57 9.41
CA TRP A 137 -18.38 3.67 8.48
C TRP A 137 -17.12 4.31 7.91
N VAL A 138 -16.10 3.49 7.59
CA VAL A 138 -14.91 3.93 6.86
C VAL A 138 -15.25 4.34 5.43
N ASP A 139 -14.38 5.12 4.78
CA ASP A 139 -14.48 5.37 3.35
C ASP A 139 -13.78 4.27 2.54
N LEU A 140 -14.53 3.57 1.69
CA LEU A 140 -13.98 2.56 0.77
C LEU A 140 -13.82 3.13 -0.63
N MET A 141 -12.58 3.24 -1.11
CA MET A 141 -12.26 3.62 -2.48
C MET A 141 -12.26 2.39 -3.38
N ILE A 142 -13.08 2.40 -4.42
CA ILE A 142 -13.13 1.32 -5.41
C ILE A 142 -12.17 1.64 -6.56
N GLU A 143 -11.08 0.88 -6.65
CA GLU A 143 -10.02 1.10 -7.63
C GLU A 143 -10.18 0.22 -8.88
N ALA A 144 -11.29 0.37 -9.60
CA ALA A 144 -11.59 -0.44 -10.78
C ALA A 144 -11.45 0.35 -12.10
N LYS A 145 -11.32 -0.35 -13.24
CA LYS A 145 -11.19 0.32 -14.55
C LYS A 145 -12.48 0.99 -15.01
N ASP A 146 -13.64 0.40 -14.72
CA ASP A 146 -14.94 0.94 -15.12
C ASP A 146 -15.49 2.01 -14.14
N LYS A 147 -14.67 2.43 -13.16
CA LYS A 147 -14.95 3.58 -12.28
C LYS A 147 -16.32 3.47 -11.59
N GLU A 148 -17.22 4.42 -11.82
CA GLU A 148 -18.53 4.50 -11.17
C GLU A 148 -19.40 3.26 -11.44
N GLN A 149 -19.20 2.58 -12.56
CA GLN A 149 -19.95 1.35 -12.88
C GLN A 149 -19.62 0.22 -11.91
N ALA A 150 -18.38 0.15 -11.41
CA ALA A 150 -17.99 -0.81 -10.38
C ALA A 150 -18.69 -0.49 -9.04
N VAL A 151 -18.83 0.80 -8.71
CA VAL A 151 -19.57 1.24 -7.51
C VAL A 151 -21.06 0.89 -7.64
N PHE A 152 -21.69 1.20 -8.78
CA PHE A 152 -23.10 0.88 -9.04
C PHE A 152 -23.37 -0.63 -9.00
N GLN A 153 -22.42 -1.44 -9.45
CA GLN A 153 -22.51 -2.89 -9.36
C GLN A 153 -22.57 -3.35 -7.89
N LEU A 154 -21.67 -2.87 -7.04
CA LEU A 154 -21.70 -3.17 -5.61
C LEU A 154 -23.00 -2.68 -4.95
N TYR A 155 -23.48 -1.48 -5.31
CA TYR A 155 -24.75 -0.97 -4.81
C TYR A 155 -25.92 -1.89 -5.15
N ARG A 156 -25.93 -2.46 -6.36
CA ARG A 156 -26.97 -3.41 -6.79
C ARG A 156 -26.84 -4.77 -6.12
N ILE A 157 -25.62 -5.28 -5.92
CA ILE A 157 -25.38 -6.58 -5.28
C ILE A 157 -25.77 -6.54 -3.80
N TYR A 158 -25.40 -5.47 -3.10
CA TYR A 158 -25.53 -5.36 -1.64
C TYR A 158 -26.67 -4.44 -1.18
N GLY A 159 -27.40 -3.79 -2.09
CA GLY A 159 -28.51 -2.90 -1.74
C GLY A 159 -28.08 -1.60 -1.05
N LEU A 160 -26.90 -1.05 -1.38
CA LEU A 160 -26.30 0.09 -0.67
C LEU A 160 -26.95 1.44 -0.99
N GLY A 161 -27.76 1.52 -2.05
CA GLY A 161 -28.43 2.75 -2.46
C GLY A 161 -29.09 2.67 -3.83
N HIS A 162 -29.78 3.75 -4.21
CA HIS A 162 -30.46 3.83 -5.50
C HIS A 162 -29.45 3.95 -6.65
N VAL A 163 -29.67 3.19 -7.72
CA VAL A 163 -28.86 3.21 -8.94
C VAL A 163 -29.77 3.52 -10.12
N ILE A 164 -29.48 4.63 -10.79
CA ILE A 164 -30.16 5.06 -12.02
C ILE A 164 -29.79 4.08 -13.13
N ARG A 165 -30.77 3.29 -13.60
CA ARG A 165 -30.52 2.18 -14.54
C ARG A 165 -30.02 2.66 -15.90
N GLU A 166 -30.43 3.84 -16.31
CA GLU A 166 -30.06 4.49 -17.57
C GLU A 166 -28.56 4.84 -17.62
N ASN A 167 -27.92 5.02 -16.45
CA ASN A 167 -26.49 5.27 -16.36
C ASN A 167 -25.64 4.00 -16.43
N LEU A 168 -26.27 2.81 -16.38
CA LEU A 168 -25.55 1.55 -16.38
C LEU A 168 -25.04 1.21 -17.77
N ARG A 169 -23.77 0.84 -17.82
CA ARG A 169 -23.10 0.38 -19.02
C ARG A 169 -22.81 -1.12 -18.88
N PRO A 170 -22.90 -1.90 -19.97
CA PRO A 170 -22.43 -3.28 -19.96
C PRO A 170 -20.98 -3.37 -19.49
N GLU A 171 -20.64 -4.44 -18.77
CA GLU A 171 -19.25 -4.69 -18.42
C GLU A 171 -18.46 -4.96 -19.70
N GLN A 172 -17.39 -4.20 -19.89
CA GLN A 172 -16.49 -4.43 -21.01
C GLN A 172 -15.62 -5.65 -20.72
N THR A 173 -15.18 -6.37 -21.75
CA THR A 173 -14.20 -7.44 -21.55
C THR A 173 -12.81 -6.86 -21.30
N ASP A 174 -11.99 -7.57 -20.53
CA ASP A 174 -10.57 -7.28 -20.44
C ASP A 174 -9.95 -7.56 -21.83
N GLN A 175 -9.53 -6.51 -22.53
CA GLN A 175 -8.75 -6.72 -23.74
C GLN A 175 -7.38 -7.28 -23.34
N VAL A 176 -7.02 -8.44 -23.88
CA VAL A 176 -5.69 -9.04 -23.73
C VAL A 176 -4.69 -8.19 -24.52
N GLN A 177 -4.30 -7.04 -23.98
CA GLN A 177 -3.17 -6.30 -24.52
C GLN A 177 -1.90 -7.05 -24.12
N SER A 178 -1.29 -7.74 -25.08
CA SER A 178 0.00 -8.36 -24.88
C SER A 178 1.02 -7.28 -24.49
N THR A 179 1.57 -7.38 -23.28
CA THR A 179 2.57 -6.45 -22.76
C THR A 179 3.95 -6.63 -23.41
N HIS A 180 4.06 -7.49 -24.43
CA HIS A 180 5.32 -7.81 -25.12
C HIS A 180 5.85 -6.72 -26.07
N LYS A 181 5.08 -5.67 -26.37
CA LYS A 181 5.59 -4.51 -27.12
C LYS A 181 5.66 -3.26 -26.24
N GLY A 182 6.39 -3.40 -25.13
CA GLY A 182 6.72 -2.28 -24.24
C GLY A 182 7.49 -1.17 -24.97
N ARG A 183 7.35 0.06 -24.44
CA ARG A 183 8.00 1.35 -24.77
C ARG A 183 9.42 1.33 -25.39
N ALA A 184 10.18 0.23 -25.28
CA ALA A 184 11.48 0.04 -25.93
C ALA A 184 11.40 0.09 -27.47
N SER A 185 10.34 -0.45 -28.08
CA SER A 185 10.13 -0.37 -29.54
C SER A 185 9.85 1.06 -30.00
N ALA A 186 9.05 1.82 -29.25
CA ALA A 186 8.80 3.24 -29.49
C ALA A 186 10.07 4.10 -29.31
N ARG A 187 10.94 3.74 -28.35
CA ARG A 187 12.23 4.42 -28.12
C ARG A 187 13.25 4.13 -29.23
N ARG A 188 13.29 2.89 -29.76
CA ARG A 188 14.09 2.52 -30.93
C ARG A 188 13.60 3.20 -32.21
N ALA A 189 12.28 3.29 -32.42
CA ALA A 189 11.69 3.99 -33.55
C ALA A 189 11.95 5.51 -33.51
N ARG A 190 11.96 6.13 -32.33
CA ARG A 190 12.36 7.54 -32.16
C ARG A 190 13.86 7.77 -32.39
N LYS A 191 14.73 6.86 -31.94
CA LYS A 191 16.18 6.97 -32.16
C LYS A 191 16.58 6.81 -33.63
N ALA A 192 15.85 6.00 -34.39
CA ALA A 192 16.07 5.85 -35.83
C ALA A 192 15.58 7.07 -36.67
N LYS A 193 14.68 7.90 -36.13
CA LYS A 193 14.19 9.11 -36.80
C LYS A 193 15.02 10.38 -36.51
N ASN A 194 15.86 10.36 -35.47
CA ASN A 194 16.64 11.52 -35.02
C ASN A 194 18.15 11.40 -35.28
N SER A 195 18.63 10.37 -36.01
CA SER A 195 20.06 10.23 -36.35
C SER A 195 20.46 11.10 -37.55
N GLY A 196 20.17 12.40 -37.46
CA GLY A 196 20.47 13.36 -38.53
C GLY A 196 19.98 14.75 -38.17
N LYS A 197 20.47 15.29 -37.06
CA LYS A 197 20.53 16.73 -36.75
C LYS A 197 21.33 16.90 -35.46
N ASP A 198 22.55 17.41 -35.60
CA ASP A 198 23.37 17.93 -34.52
C ASP A 198 22.71 19.19 -33.97
N ASP A 199 22.36 19.21 -32.69
CA ASP A 199 22.09 20.42 -31.92
C ASP A 199 22.34 20.09 -30.43
N GLU A 200 23.27 20.83 -29.82
CA GLU A 200 23.68 20.69 -28.42
C GLU A 200 22.56 21.11 -27.45
N ASP A 201 22.32 20.31 -26.39
CA ASP A 201 21.35 20.61 -25.33
C ASP A 201 22.06 21.25 -24.11
N PRO A 202 21.75 22.50 -23.73
CA PRO A 202 22.44 23.21 -22.66
C PRO A 202 21.76 23.00 -21.32
N LEU A 203 21.87 21.81 -20.71
CA LEU A 203 21.44 21.57 -19.33
C LEU A 203 22.39 20.73 -18.46
N GLU A 204 23.61 20.42 -18.92
CA GLU A 204 24.66 19.90 -18.03
C GLU A 204 25.48 21.02 -17.38
N ARG A 205 24.87 21.74 -16.44
CA ARG A 205 25.61 22.45 -15.40
C ARG A 205 24.90 22.28 -14.06
N LEU A 206 25.18 21.17 -13.39
CA LEU A 206 25.05 21.09 -11.94
C LEU A 206 26.33 20.49 -11.35
N VAL A 207 27.06 21.39 -10.69
CA VAL A 207 28.22 21.28 -9.82
C VAL A 207 28.60 19.86 -9.36
N VAL A 208 29.76 19.40 -9.82
CA VAL A 208 30.53 18.31 -9.20
C VAL A 208 31.17 18.88 -7.92
N ILE A 209 30.82 18.33 -6.75
CA ILE A 209 31.59 18.55 -5.52
C ILE A 209 32.54 17.35 -5.37
N ASP A 210 33.83 17.61 -5.53
CA ASP A 210 34.93 16.65 -5.38
C ASP A 210 35.07 16.16 -3.93
N PRO A 211 35.06 14.85 -3.65
CA PRO A 211 35.34 14.32 -2.32
C PRO A 211 36.84 14.06 -2.16
N LYS A 212 37.65 15.11 -2.05
CA LYS A 212 39.05 15.03 -1.60
C LYS A 212 39.48 16.24 -0.78
N THR A 213 38.92 16.38 0.42
CA THR A 213 39.59 17.06 1.55
C THR A 213 38.83 16.83 2.85
N ALA A 214 39.30 15.87 3.66
CA ALA A 214 39.23 15.91 5.13
C ALA A 214 39.96 14.67 5.68
N ALA A 215 41.27 14.79 5.81
CA ALA A 215 42.05 13.94 6.71
C ALA A 215 42.04 14.56 8.11
N GLY A 216 41.89 13.73 9.14
CA GLY A 216 42.27 14.07 10.51
C GLY A 216 41.19 13.84 11.57
N ALA A 217 41.12 12.62 12.11
CA ALA A 217 40.86 12.36 13.53
C ALA A 217 41.18 10.90 13.86
N GLU A 218 42.08 10.72 14.82
CA GLU A 218 42.62 9.44 15.31
C GLU A 218 41.57 8.55 15.99
N ALA A 219 41.76 7.23 15.87
CA ALA A 219 41.03 6.21 16.63
C ALA A 219 41.94 5.64 17.74
N PRO A 220 41.44 5.41 18.97
CA PRO A 220 42.20 4.74 20.02
C PRO A 220 42.22 3.20 19.86
N PRO A 221 43.18 2.49 20.47
CA PRO A 221 43.53 1.13 20.09
C PRO A 221 42.62 0.04 20.71
N THR A 222 42.42 -1.02 19.93
CA THR A 222 41.77 -2.27 20.32
C THR A 222 42.71 -3.19 21.09
N ALA A 223 42.26 -3.73 22.22
CA ALA A 223 42.91 -4.82 22.94
C ALA A 223 42.02 -6.08 22.94
N GLY A 224 42.64 -7.24 22.68
CA GLY A 224 42.41 -8.45 23.46
C GLY A 224 41.23 -9.37 23.09
N ASP A 225 41.57 -10.38 22.28
CA ASP A 225 41.03 -11.74 22.23
C ASP A 225 40.34 -12.29 23.49
N GLN A 226 39.17 -12.94 23.33
CA GLN A 226 38.98 -14.35 23.72
C GLN A 226 37.58 -14.87 23.32
N GLY A 227 37.59 -16.02 22.64
CA GLY A 227 36.42 -16.71 22.13
C GLY A 227 35.59 -17.44 23.19
N LEU A 228 34.28 -17.44 23.01
CA LEU A 228 33.36 -18.41 23.61
C LEU A 228 32.38 -18.93 22.55
N LYS A 229 32.41 -20.25 22.31
CA LYS A 229 31.36 -20.99 21.60
C LYS A 229 30.15 -21.21 22.52
N PRO A 230 28.90 -21.16 22.04
CA PRO A 230 27.79 -21.84 22.69
C PRO A 230 27.36 -23.10 21.95
N GLN A 231 26.95 -24.07 22.77
CA GLN A 231 26.66 -25.45 22.45
C GLN A 231 25.27 -25.64 21.80
N ARG A 232 25.12 -26.80 21.16
CA ARG A 232 23.87 -27.34 20.63
C ARG A 232 22.84 -27.57 21.75
N GLY A 233 21.61 -27.11 21.54
CA GLY A 233 20.45 -27.45 22.36
C GLY A 233 19.20 -27.57 21.49
N GLY A 234 18.90 -28.80 21.04
CA GLY A 234 17.64 -29.10 20.37
C GLY A 234 16.49 -29.17 21.36
N CYS A 235 15.37 -28.52 21.05
CA CYS A 235 14.11 -28.74 21.76
C CYS A 235 13.00 -28.98 20.73
N LYS A 236 12.65 -30.26 20.55
CA LYS A 236 11.45 -30.70 19.81
C LYS A 236 10.22 -30.33 20.64
N ARG A 237 9.34 -29.46 20.13
CA ARG A 237 8.00 -29.27 20.68
C ARG A 237 6.99 -30.14 19.94
N ARG A 238 6.36 -31.06 20.67
CA ARG A 238 5.20 -31.88 20.24
C ARG A 238 3.94 -31.02 20.16
N PRO A 239 2.98 -31.32 19.29
CA PRO A 239 1.67 -30.64 19.27
C PRO A 239 0.77 -31.15 20.41
N ALA A 240 0.09 -30.21 21.07
CA ALA A 240 -0.93 -30.50 22.08
C ALA A 240 -2.24 -30.93 21.41
N ARG A 241 -2.81 -32.04 21.87
CA ARG A 241 -4.06 -32.64 21.41
C ARG A 241 -5.20 -32.12 22.30
N VAL A 242 -6.07 -31.28 21.76
CA VAL A 242 -7.28 -30.81 22.47
C VAL A 242 -8.33 -31.92 22.41
N LYS A 243 -8.75 -32.43 23.58
CA LYS A 243 -9.89 -33.33 23.73
C LYS A 243 -11.15 -32.48 23.92
N ALA A 244 -12.08 -32.53 22.96
CA ALA A 244 -13.46 -32.11 23.17
C ALA A 244 -14.18 -33.16 24.04
N LYS A 245 -14.70 -32.74 25.19
CA LYS A 245 -15.74 -33.48 25.91
C LYS A 245 -17.01 -32.65 25.81
N GLY A 246 -18.03 -33.22 25.18
CA GLY A 246 -19.37 -32.68 25.14
C GLY A 246 -20.04 -32.74 26.51
N LYS A 247 -20.98 -31.83 26.72
CA LYS A 247 -22.11 -32.00 27.62
C LYS A 247 -23.32 -31.36 26.94
N VAL A 248 -24.21 -32.23 26.48
CA VAL A 248 -25.61 -31.92 26.20
C VAL A 248 -26.32 -32.01 27.55
N ALA A 249 -27.17 -31.04 27.86
CA ALA A 249 -28.17 -31.17 28.90
C ALA A 249 -29.46 -30.52 28.37
N ASP A 250 -30.53 -31.31 28.41
CA ASP A 250 -31.93 -30.87 28.42
C ASP A 250 -32.19 -29.81 29.49
#